data_AF-A0A4Y2T548-F1
#
_entry.id   AF-A0A4Y2T548-F1
#
_cell.length_a   1.000
_cell.length_b   1.000
_cell.length_c   1.000
_cell.angle_alpha   90.00
_cell.angle_beta   90.00
_cell.angle_gamma   90.00
#
_symmetry.space_group_name_H-M   'P 1'
#
loop_
_entity.id
_entity.type
_entity.pdbx_description
1 polymer ?
#
loop_
_entity_poly.entity_id
_entity_poly.type
_entity_poly.pdbx_seq_one_letter_code
_entity_poly.pdbx_strand_id
1 'polypeptide(L)'
;SKNFFQDVLVPLSDETHGGEDVPIYATGPMAHLFRGVVEQSYVAHVMAYAACIGRNKQHCQRIGERLPLTAADENSASRVQHSLSLLFIIMFQLAVVIVFSRH
;
A
#
# COMPACT_ATOMS: atom_id res chain seq x y z
N SER A 1 2.19 35.99 -18.57
CA SER A 1 0.76 35.80 -18.23
C SER A 1 0.62 34.45 -17.57
N LYS A 2 -0.17 34.32 -16.49
CA LYS A 2 -0.42 33.04 -15.81
C LYS A 2 -1.53 32.20 -16.48
N ASN A 3 -2.30 32.79 -17.39
CA ASN A 3 -3.48 32.18 -18.01
C ASN A 3 -3.27 31.98 -19.52
N PHE A 4 -2.08 31.53 -19.91
CA PHE A 4 -1.78 31.21 -21.30
C PHE A 4 -1.97 29.71 -21.51
N PHE A 5 -2.76 29.32 -22.50
CA PHE A 5 -2.94 27.93 -22.91
C PHE A 5 -2.07 27.66 -24.13
N GLN A 6 -1.36 26.52 -24.12
CA GLN A 6 -0.55 26.07 -25.24
C GLN A 6 -1.44 25.50 -26.34
N ASP A 7 -1.00 25.61 -27.60
CA ASP A 7 -1.74 25.08 -28.74
C ASP A 7 -1.89 23.55 -28.65
N VAL A 8 -3.05 23.04 -29.08
CA VAL A 8 -3.38 21.61 -29.04
C VAL A 8 -3.70 21.10 -30.44
N LEU A 9 -3.39 19.83 -30.73
CA LEU A 9 -3.75 19.21 -32.01
C LEU A 9 -5.25 18.87 -32.10
N VAL A 10 -5.86 18.50 -30.98
CA VAL A 10 -7.28 18.11 -30.89
C VAL A 10 -7.95 18.88 -29.74
N PRO A 11 -9.01 19.67 -30.00
CA PRO A 11 -9.66 20.45 -28.97
C PRO A 11 -10.48 19.56 -28.04
N LEU A 12 -10.11 19.54 -26.76
CA LEU A 12 -10.82 18.89 -25.66
C LEU A 12 -11.05 19.92 -24.54
N SER A 13 -12.03 19.67 -23.67
CA SER A 13 -12.23 20.50 -22.47
C SER A 13 -11.05 20.41 -21.51
N ASP A 14 -10.40 19.25 -21.50
CA ASP A 14 -9.30 18.88 -20.62
C ASP A 14 -8.24 18.12 -21.44
N GLU A 15 -6.96 18.30 -21.09
CA GLU A 15 -5.86 17.57 -21.72
C GLU A 15 -5.92 16.07 -21.36
N THR A 16 -5.44 15.23 -22.27
CA THR A 16 -5.34 13.79 -22.05
C THR A 16 -3.96 13.43 -21.54
N HIS A 17 -3.91 12.60 -20.50
CA HIS A 17 -2.65 12.13 -19.95
C HIS A 17 -1.73 11.51 -21.02
N GLY A 18 -0.45 11.89 -20.95
CA GLY A 18 0.64 11.20 -21.62
C GLY A 18 0.75 9.74 -21.17
N GLY A 19 0.98 8.85 -22.14
CA GLY A 19 1.16 7.42 -21.93
C GLY A 19 2.63 6.98 -21.98
N GLU A 20 3.55 7.94 -21.99
CA GLU A 20 4.99 7.70 -22.02
C GLU A 20 5.53 7.18 -20.68
N ASP A 21 6.68 6.51 -20.74
CA ASP A 21 7.39 6.04 -19.56
C ASP A 21 7.82 7.23 -18.67
N VAL A 22 7.59 7.11 -17.37
CA VAL A 22 7.99 8.11 -16.37
C VAL A 22 9.29 7.70 -15.65
N PRO A 23 10.18 8.65 -15.33
CA PRO A 23 11.43 8.34 -14.65
C PRO A 23 11.20 7.97 -13.18
N ILE A 24 11.97 7.00 -12.68
CA ILE A 24 12.03 6.63 -11.27
C ILE A 24 13.37 7.09 -10.69
N TYR A 25 13.32 7.84 -9.57
CA TYR A 25 14.50 8.23 -8.81
C TYR A 25 14.49 7.54 -7.44
N ALA A 26 15.60 6.90 -7.07
CA ALA A 26 15.70 6.15 -5.82
C ALA A 26 17.02 6.40 -5.09
N THR A 27 16.94 6.43 -3.76
CA THR A 27 18.08 6.54 -2.83
C THR A 27 17.83 5.71 -1.57
N GLY A 28 18.88 5.35 -0.85
CA GLY A 28 18.79 4.53 0.37
C GLY A 28 18.92 3.02 0.15
N PRO A 29 18.52 2.20 1.15
CA PRO A 29 18.66 0.75 1.09
C PRO A 29 18.02 0.16 -0.15
N MET A 30 18.77 -0.69 -0.85
CA MET A 30 18.32 -1.37 -2.06
C MET A 30 17.93 -0.45 -3.24
N ALA A 31 18.30 0.84 -3.23
CA ALA A 31 18.05 1.75 -4.36
C ALA A 31 18.65 1.24 -5.68
N HIS A 32 19.73 0.46 -5.61
CA HIS A 32 20.37 -0.17 -6.77
C HIS A 32 19.49 -1.21 -7.50
N LEU A 33 18.32 -1.58 -6.96
CA LEU A 33 17.35 -2.44 -7.63
C LEU A 33 16.53 -1.69 -8.70
N PHE A 34 16.49 -0.36 -8.64
CA PHE A 34 15.91 0.47 -9.69
C PHE A 34 16.96 0.72 -10.77
N ARG A 35 16.89 -0.06 -11.86
CA ARG A 35 17.78 0.05 -13.03
C ARG A 35 16.98 -0.27 -14.29
N GLY A 36 17.32 0.39 -15.40
CA GLY A 36 16.71 0.16 -16.69
C GLY A 36 15.23 0.57 -16.76
N VAL A 37 14.51 0.00 -17.73
CA VAL A 37 13.06 0.17 -17.89
C VAL A 37 12.35 -0.98 -17.18
N VAL A 38 11.34 -0.64 -16.39
CA VAL A 38 10.61 -1.59 -15.54
C VAL A 38 9.12 -1.27 -15.57
N GLU A 39 8.31 -2.30 -15.36
CA GLU A 39 6.86 -2.15 -15.19
C GLU A 39 6.50 -1.31 -13.96
N GLN A 40 5.41 -0.54 -13.99
CA GLN A 40 4.98 0.28 -12.85
C GLN A 40 4.75 -0.56 -11.57
N SER A 41 4.29 -1.81 -11.71
CA SER A 41 4.08 -2.74 -10.59
C SER A 41 5.39 -3.17 -9.90
N TYR A 42 6.53 -3.05 -10.57
CA TYR A 42 7.85 -3.37 -10.02
C TYR A 42 8.20 -2.48 -8.82
N VAL A 43 7.76 -1.21 -8.84
CA VAL A 43 8.00 -0.25 -7.75
C VAL A 43 7.52 -0.78 -6.41
N ALA A 44 6.29 -1.30 -6.36
CA ALA A 44 5.70 -1.86 -5.15
C ALA A 44 6.47 -3.09 -4.63
N HIS A 45 6.95 -3.95 -5.55
CA HIS A 45 7.71 -5.13 -5.19
C HIS A 45 9.08 -4.77 -4.59
N VAL A 46 9.80 -3.83 -5.20
CA VAL A 46 11.10 -3.35 -4.71
C VAL A 46 10.94 -2.64 -3.37
N MET A 47 9.90 -1.81 -3.21
CA MET A 47 9.61 -1.16 -1.92
C MET A 47 9.33 -2.20 -0.82
N ALA A 48 8.48 -3.20 -1.09
CA ALA A 48 8.19 -4.25 -0.12
C ALA A 48 9.45 -5.07 0.24
N TYR A 49 10.29 -5.37 -0.76
CA TYR A 49 11.56 -6.07 -0.55
C TYR A 49 12.51 -5.25 0.33
N ALA A 50 12.72 -3.97 0.03
CA ALA A 50 13.60 -3.08 0.79
C ALA A 50 13.11 -2.86 2.24
N ALA A 51 11.80 -2.83 2.44
CA ALA A 51 11.17 -2.63 3.76
C ALA A 51 10.93 -3.93 4.55
N CYS A 52 11.34 -5.10 4.02
CA CYS A 52 11.13 -6.40 4.68
C CYS A 52 9.65 -6.75 4.90
N ILE A 53 8.78 -6.29 3.99
CA ILE A 53 7.34 -6.53 4.01
C ILE A 53 7.00 -7.67 3.05
N GLY A 54 6.01 -8.50 3.42
CA GLY A 54 5.54 -9.59 2.58
C GLY A 54 6.41 -10.85 2.67
N ARG A 55 6.58 -11.55 1.53
CA ARG A 55 7.13 -12.92 1.49
C ARG A 55 8.66 -12.99 1.55
N ASN A 56 9.37 -11.96 1.09
CA ASN A 56 10.83 -11.97 0.89
C ASN A 56 11.64 -11.48 2.11
N LYS A 57 11.16 -11.72 3.34
CA LYS A 57 11.81 -11.22 4.58
C LYS A 57 13.19 -11.78 4.84
N GLN A 58 13.52 -12.93 4.24
CA GLN A 58 14.79 -13.61 4.45
C GLN A 58 16.00 -12.75 4.05
N HIS A 59 15.86 -11.88 3.03
CA HIS A 59 16.94 -10.98 2.62
C HIS A 59 17.36 -10.01 3.74
N CYS A 60 16.44 -9.64 4.62
CA CYS A 60 16.68 -8.71 5.72
C CYS A 60 17.36 -9.35 6.93
N GLN A 61 17.37 -10.68 7.02
CA GLN A 61 17.94 -11.40 8.16
C GLN A 61 19.45 -11.20 8.29
N ARG A 62 20.15 -10.84 7.19
CA ARG A 62 21.57 -10.49 7.21
C ARG A 62 21.89 -9.11 7.81
N ILE A 63 20.90 -8.27 8.05
CA ILE A 63 21.09 -6.93 8.65
C ILE A 63 20.87 -7.00 10.19
N GLY A 64 20.15 -8.02 10.67
CA GLY A 64 19.79 -8.19 12.08
C GLY A 64 20.90 -8.66 13.01
N GLU A 65 22.04 -9.15 12.51
CA GLU A 65 23.19 -9.49 13.37
C GLU A 65 23.91 -8.26 13.93
N ARG A 66 23.58 -7.04 13.47
CA ARG A 66 24.22 -5.81 13.96
C ARG A 66 23.27 -4.71 14.44
N LEU A 67 21.95 -4.89 14.41
CA LEU A 67 21.04 -3.92 15.02
C LEU A 67 19.78 -4.61 15.59
N PRO A 68 19.58 -4.62 16.91
CA PRO A 68 18.39 -5.18 17.52
C PRO A 68 17.28 -4.12 17.43
N LEU A 69 16.61 -4.04 16.28
CA LEU A 69 15.29 -3.43 16.24
C LEU A 69 14.28 -4.57 16.42
N THR A 70 13.69 -4.58 17.60
CA THR A 70 12.60 -5.46 18.04
C THR A 70 11.71 -5.85 16.88
N ALA A 71 11.69 -7.15 16.56
CA ALA A 71 10.74 -7.73 15.63
C ALA A 71 9.32 -7.43 16.15
N ALA A 72 8.66 -6.45 15.54
CA ALA A 72 7.23 -6.28 15.68
C ALA A 72 6.56 -7.40 14.86
N ASP A 73 6.27 -8.52 15.51
CA ASP A 73 5.35 -9.52 14.96
C ASP A 73 3.90 -9.08 15.23
N GLU A 74 3.41 -8.14 14.40
CA GLU A 74 2.05 -7.58 14.48
C GLU A 74 0.97 -8.47 13.82
N ASN A 75 1.28 -9.72 13.44
CA ASN A 75 0.32 -10.55 12.69
C ASN A 75 -0.56 -11.47 13.55
N SER A 76 -0.33 -11.52 14.86
CA SER A 76 -1.15 -12.33 15.78
C SER A 76 -2.38 -11.57 16.34
N ALA A 77 -2.36 -10.23 16.31
CA ALA A 77 -3.44 -9.40 16.86
C ALA A 77 -4.60 -9.14 15.88
N SER A 78 -4.31 -9.07 14.57
CA SER A 78 -5.32 -8.69 13.56
C SER A 78 -6.41 -9.76 13.36
N ARG A 79 -6.07 -11.05 13.38
CA ARG A 79 -7.08 -12.13 13.21
C ARG A 79 -8.09 -12.19 14.37
N VAL A 80 -7.62 -11.97 15.60
CA VAL A 80 -8.49 -11.96 16.79
C VAL A 80 -9.34 -10.68 16.83
N GLN A 81 -8.79 -9.54 16.43
CA GLN A 81 -9.52 -8.27 16.34
C GLN A 81 -10.71 -8.34 15.36
N HIS A 82 -10.50 -8.92 14.17
CA HIS A 82 -11.58 -9.10 13.18
C HIS A 82 -12.64 -10.12 13.64
N SER A 83 -12.27 -11.17 14.37
CA SER A 83 -13.26 -12.13 14.90
C SER A 83 -14.13 -11.55 16.03
N LEU A 84 -13.56 -10.71 16.90
CA LEU A 84 -14.29 -10.11 18.02
C LEU A 84 -15.24 -8.99 17.56
N SER A 85 -14.83 -8.20 16.56
CA SER A 85 -15.67 -7.15 15.97
C SER A 85 -16.91 -7.71 15.27
N LEU A 86 -16.79 -8.84 14.57
CA LEU A 86 -17.95 -9.53 13.97
C LEU A 86 -18.96 -10.01 15.02
N LEU A 87 -18.49 -10.57 16.14
CA LEU A 87 -19.38 -11.03 17.21
C LEU A 87 -20.16 -9.87 17.85
N PHE A 88 -19.51 -8.72 18.08
CA PHE A 88 -20.18 -7.54 18.61
C PHE A 88 -21.27 -7.01 17.67
N ILE A 89 -21.00 -6.96 16.36
CA ILE A 89 -21.97 -6.54 15.35
C ILE A 89 -23.17 -7.49 15.33
N ILE A 90 -22.93 -8.81 15.32
CA ILE A 90 -24.01 -9.80 15.32
C ILE A 90 -24.88 -9.66 16.58
N MET A 91 -24.26 -9.55 17.76
CA MET A 91 -24.99 -9.39 19.02
C MET A 91 -25.81 -8.10 19.07
N PHE A 92 -25.26 -6.98 18.56
CA PHE A 92 -25.98 -5.71 18.47
C PHE A 92 -27.17 -5.78 17.52
N GLN A 93 -26.99 -6.36 16.32
CA GLN A 93 -28.08 -6.50 15.36
C GLN A 93 -29.19 -7.44 15.87
N LEU A 94 -28.82 -8.56 16.52
CA LEU A 94 -29.79 -9.43 17.18
C LEU A 94 -30.54 -8.69 18.30
N ALA A 95 -29.85 -7.91 19.13
CA ALA A 95 -30.49 -7.13 20.19
C ALA A 95 -31.48 -6.11 19.64
N VAL A 96 -31.12 -5.38 18.58
CA VAL A 96 -32.01 -4.44 17.89
C VAL A 96 -33.24 -5.19 17.35
N VAL A 97 -33.05 -6.28 16.60
CA VAL A 97 -34.17 -7.07 16.07
C VAL A 97 -35.09 -7.58 17.19
N ILE A 98 -34.54 -8.07 18.30
CA ILE A 98 -35.32 -8.54 19.46
C ILE A 98 -36.12 -7.39 20.09
N VAL A 99 -35.52 -6.21 20.26
CA VAL A 99 -36.19 -5.03 20.84
C VAL A 99 -37.33 -4.56 19.94
N PHE A 100 -37.09 -4.48 18.62
CA PHE A 100 -38.10 -4.04 17.65
C PHE A 100 -39.16 -5.10 17.34
N SER A 101 -38.87 -6.39 17.47
CA SER A 101 -39.86 -7.47 17.28
C SER A 101 -40.78 -7.66 18.49
N ARG A 102 -40.44 -7.08 19.64
CA ARG A 102 -41.21 -7.17 20.89
C ARG A 102 -42.13 -5.96 21.08
N HIS A 103 -42.19 -5.06 20.10
CA HIS A 103 -43.01 -3.85 20.10
C HIS A 103 -44.06 -3.91 18.99
#